data_AF-A0A7C3H980-F1
#
_entry.id   AF-A0A7C3H980-F1
#
_cell.length_a   1.000
_cell.length_b   1.000
_cell.length_c   1.000
_cell.angle_alpha   90.00
_cell.angle_beta   90.00
_cell.angle_gamma   90.00
#
_symmetry.space_group_name_H-M   'P 1'
#
loop_
_entity.id
_entity.type
_entity.pdbx_description
1 polymer ?
#
loop_
_entity_poly.entity_id
_entity_poly.type
_entity_poly.pdbx_seq_one_letter_code
_entity_poly.pdbx_strand_id
1 'polypeptide(L)'
;METLPSPYGPPLGQAVLRSRPEDFQVEEIPVCMPDGAGEHVWLKICKRGQNTDWVARQLARFAGVRPRDVSFAGLKDRHAVTEQWFSVHLPGR
;
A
#
# COMPACT_ATOMS: atom_id res chain seq x y z
N MET A 1 -1.31 -30.45 7.86
CA MET A 1 -1.31 -29.37 6.86
C MET A 1 -0.96 -30.01 5.53
N GLU A 2 -1.84 -29.96 4.55
CA GLU A 2 -1.56 -30.47 3.20
C GLU A 2 -0.58 -29.54 2.48
N THR A 3 0.45 -30.14 1.88
CA THR A 3 1.42 -29.45 1.03
C THR A 3 0.79 -29.11 -0.32
N LEU A 4 0.82 -27.84 -0.72
CA LEU A 4 0.42 -27.45 -2.06
C LEU A 4 1.38 -28.07 -3.10
N PRO A 5 0.88 -28.51 -4.27
CA PRO A 5 1.73 -29.06 -5.32
C PRO A 5 2.69 -27.98 -5.86
N SER A 6 3.96 -28.36 -6.03
CA SER A 6 5.00 -27.51 -6.62
C SER A 6 5.41 -28.07 -7.98
N PRO A 7 5.39 -27.27 -9.07
CA PRO A 7 5.86 -27.71 -10.38
C PRO A 7 7.39 -27.91 -10.43
N TYR A 8 8.12 -27.48 -9.39
CA TYR A 8 9.57 -27.53 -9.32
C TYR A 8 10.11 -28.63 -8.38
N GLY A 9 9.23 -29.51 -7.87
CA GLY A 9 9.60 -30.49 -6.87
C GLY A 9 9.76 -29.89 -5.47
N PRO A 10 10.34 -30.65 -4.52
CA PRO A 10 10.50 -30.21 -3.14
C PRO A 10 11.55 -29.09 -3.01
N PRO A 11 11.44 -28.21 -1.98
CA PRO A 11 12.46 -27.21 -1.70
C PRO A 11 13.84 -27.82 -1.46
N LEU A 12 14.89 -27.18 -1.97
CA LEU A 12 16.29 -27.62 -1.80
C LEU A 12 16.90 -27.25 -0.43
N GLY A 13 16.21 -26.42 0.34
CA GLY A 13 16.71 -25.91 1.62
C GLY A 13 15.73 -24.93 2.27
N GLN A 14 16.19 -24.25 3.32
CA GLN A 14 15.41 -23.27 4.07
C GLN A 14 16.04 -21.89 3.99
N ALA A 15 15.21 -20.84 4.00
CA ALA A 15 15.63 -19.46 4.03
C ALA A 15 14.65 -18.63 4.88
N VAL A 16 15.11 -17.47 5.37
CA VAL A 16 14.26 -16.50 6.04
C VAL A 16 13.80 -15.45 5.03
N LEU A 17 12.49 -15.32 4.87
CA LEU A 17 11.87 -14.27 4.06
C LEU A 17 11.43 -13.12 4.98
N ARG A 18 11.60 -11.86 4.54
CA ARG A 18 11.15 -10.66 5.28
C ARG A 18 11.76 -10.54 6.68
N SER A 19 13.07 -10.72 6.82
CA SER A 19 13.74 -10.60 8.13
C SER A 19 13.68 -9.18 8.70
N ARG A 20 13.64 -8.19 7.80
CA ARG A 20 13.33 -6.78 8.07
C ARG A 20 12.40 -6.23 6.97
N PRO A 21 11.70 -5.11 7.21
CA PRO A 21 10.81 -4.52 6.21
C PRO A 21 11.46 -4.25 4.85
N GLU A 22 12.74 -3.88 4.84
CA GLU A 22 13.49 -3.54 3.63
C GLU A 22 13.75 -4.75 2.73
N ASP A 23 13.68 -5.98 3.26
CA ASP A 23 13.82 -7.21 2.48
C ASP A 23 12.58 -7.48 1.61
N PHE A 24 11.50 -6.71 1.78
CA PHE A 24 10.28 -6.85 1.00
C PHE A 24 9.72 -5.49 0.63
N GLN A 25 9.97 -5.10 -0.61
CA GLN A 25 9.59 -3.82 -1.18
C GLN A 25 8.47 -4.02 -2.19
N VAL A 26 7.42 -3.19 -2.09
CA VAL A 26 6.30 -3.21 -3.04
C VAL A 26 6.04 -1.82 -3.54
N GLU A 27 6.23 -1.59 -4.83
CA GLU A 27 5.77 -0.39 -5.51
C GLU A 27 4.46 -0.70 -6.23
N GLU A 28 3.46 0.16 -6.04
CA GLU A 28 2.19 0.05 -6.74
C GLU A 28 2.31 0.57 -8.18
N ILE A 29 1.85 -0.26 -9.11
CA ILE A 29 1.63 0.13 -10.51
C ILE A 29 0.15 0.48 -10.65
N PRO A 30 -0.22 1.76 -10.79
CA PRO A 30 -1.61 2.16 -10.91
C PRO A 30 -2.15 1.85 -12.32
N VAL A 31 -3.46 1.63 -12.42
CA VAL A 31 -4.14 1.41 -13.71
C VAL A 31 -4.25 2.70 -14.53
N CYS A 32 -4.30 3.85 -13.85
CA CYS A 32 -4.28 5.19 -14.44
C CYS A 32 -3.50 6.15 -13.56
N MET A 33 -3.00 7.23 -14.18
CA MET A 33 -2.32 8.31 -13.46
C MET A 33 -3.30 9.47 -13.20
N PRO A 34 -3.10 10.27 -12.14
CA PRO A 34 -3.86 11.51 -11.97
C PRO A 34 -3.64 12.44 -13.16
N ASP A 35 -4.71 13.03 -13.66
CA ASP A 35 -4.72 13.92 -14.83
C ASP A 35 -4.36 15.38 -14.49
N GLY A 36 -4.23 15.69 -13.19
CA GLY A 36 -3.89 17.01 -12.68
C GLY A 36 -5.10 17.91 -12.40
N ALA A 37 -6.34 17.41 -12.55
CA ALA A 37 -7.56 18.13 -12.28
C ALA A 37 -8.59 17.29 -11.51
N GLY A 38 -9.69 17.93 -11.08
CA GLY A 38 -10.79 17.28 -10.38
C GLY A 38 -10.80 17.54 -8.87
N GLU A 39 -11.68 16.84 -8.16
CA GLU A 39 -11.95 17.08 -6.74
C GLU A 39 -11.02 16.30 -5.79
N HIS A 40 -10.08 15.53 -6.33
CA HIS A 40 -9.23 14.63 -5.56
C HIS A 40 -7.75 15.00 -5.69
N VAL A 41 -7.06 15.06 -4.55
CA VAL A 41 -5.61 15.14 -4.51
C VAL A 41 -5.05 13.72 -4.37
N TRP A 42 -4.21 13.34 -5.32
CA TRP A 42 -3.52 12.05 -5.30
C TRP A 42 -2.14 12.18 -4.67
N LEU A 43 -1.83 11.25 -3.76
CA LEU A 43 -0.59 11.24 -2.99
C LEU A 43 0.10 9.89 -3.17
N LYS A 44 1.32 9.90 -3.71
CA LYS A 44 2.19 8.72 -3.70
C LYS A 44 2.91 8.69 -2.34
N ILE A 45 2.61 7.69 -1.52
CA ILE A 45 3.14 7.59 -0.16
C ILE A 45 3.98 6.32 -0.04
N CYS A 46 5.23 6.49 0.40
CA CYS A 46 6.06 5.42 0.90
C CYS A 46 5.83 5.23 2.41
N LYS A 47 5.49 4.00 2.83
CA LYS A 47 5.32 3.63 4.23
C LYS A 47 6.24 2.48 4.62
N ARG A 48 6.64 2.45 5.89
CA ARG A 48 7.39 1.35 6.52
C ARG A 48 6.72 0.98 7.85
N GLY A 49 6.46 -0.30 8.07
CA GLY A 49 5.95 -0.78 9.36
C GLY A 49 4.47 -0.49 9.64
N GLN A 50 3.74 0.11 8.70
CA GLN A 50 2.37 0.59 8.90
C GLN A 50 1.36 -0.11 8.01
N ASN A 51 0.13 -0.25 8.51
CA ASN A 51 -1.02 -0.69 7.74
C ASN A 51 -1.53 0.44 6.83
N THR A 52 -2.13 0.06 5.71
CA THR A 52 -2.70 1.00 4.72
C THR A 52 -3.81 1.86 5.34
N ASP A 53 -4.73 1.24 6.09
CA ASP A 53 -5.81 1.95 6.78
C ASP A 53 -5.32 2.95 7.82
N TRP A 54 -4.20 2.64 8.49
CA TRP A 54 -3.62 3.54 9.49
C TRP A 54 -3.10 4.81 8.81
N VAL A 55 -2.39 4.66 7.68
CA VAL A 55 -1.91 5.78 6.86
C VAL A 55 -3.08 6.60 6.32
N ALA A 56 -4.13 5.97 5.79
CA ALA A 56 -5.33 6.67 5.31
C ALA A 56 -5.98 7.53 6.41
N ARG A 57 -6.04 7.04 7.65
CA ARG A 57 -6.53 7.82 8.80
C ARG A 57 -5.61 9.00 9.16
N GLN A 58 -4.30 8.84 9.03
CA GLN A 58 -3.36 9.95 9.24
C GLN A 58 -3.56 11.03 8.18
N LEU A 59 -3.71 10.63 6.91
CA LEU A 59 -3.98 11.54 5.80
C LEU A 59 -5.30 12.29 6.00
N ALA A 60 -6.38 11.59 6.39
CA ALA A 60 -7.66 12.22 6.67
C ALA A 60 -7.56 13.28 7.78
N ARG A 61 -6.87 12.94 8.88
CA ARG A 61 -6.65 13.88 9.99
C ARG A 61 -5.82 15.09 9.56
N PHE A 62 -4.78 14.87 8.76
CA PHE A 62 -3.93 15.93 8.24
C PHE A 62 -4.70 16.89 7.32
N ALA A 63 -5.52 16.34 6.42
CA ALA A 63 -6.31 17.12 5.47
C ALA A 63 -7.59 17.72 6.09
N GLY A 64 -7.97 17.31 7.30
CA GLY A 64 -9.19 17.77 7.96
C GLY A 64 -10.48 17.19 7.37
N VAL A 65 -10.39 16.02 6.73
CA VAL A 65 -11.53 15.31 6.09
C VAL A 65 -11.91 14.06 6.88
N ARG A 66 -13.04 13.43 6.53
CA ARG A 66 -13.44 12.17 7.17
C ARG A 66 -12.61 11.03 6.59
N PRO A 67 -12.36 9.94 7.35
CA PRO A 67 -11.63 8.78 6.83
C PRO A 67 -12.21 8.16 5.56
N ARG A 68 -13.53 8.27 5.36
CA ARG A 68 -14.22 7.77 4.15
C ARG A 68 -13.87 8.57 2.89
N ASP A 69 -13.36 9.78 3.06
CA ASP A 69 -12.98 10.71 1.99
C ASP A 69 -11.54 10.42 1.51
N VAL A 70 -10.87 9.40 2.10
CA VAL A 70 -9.56 8.91 1.68
C VAL A 70 -9.71 7.50 1.10
N SER A 71 -9.25 7.30 -0.13
CA SER A 71 -9.34 6.04 -0.87
C SER A 71 -7.97 5.52 -1.31
N PHE A 72 -7.87 4.21 -1.53
CA PHE A 72 -6.68 3.51 -2.04
C PHE A 72 -7.11 2.22 -2.75
N ALA A 73 -6.30 1.73 -3.70
CA ALA A 73 -6.69 0.62 -4.59
C ALA A 73 -6.64 -0.78 -3.94
N GLY A 74 -5.91 -0.92 -2.82
CA GLY A 74 -5.79 -2.19 -2.11
C GLY A 74 -4.88 -2.11 -0.91
N LEU A 75 -4.88 -3.14 -0.07
CA LEU A 75 -4.06 -3.18 1.12
C LEU A 75 -2.60 -3.55 0.78
N LYS A 76 -1.68 -2.92 1.49
CA LYS A 76 -0.26 -3.23 1.49
C LYS A 76 0.17 -3.74 2.86
N ASP A 77 1.02 -4.77 2.86
CA ASP A 77 1.56 -5.42 4.06
C ASP A 77 2.26 -4.42 5.00
N ARG A 78 2.12 -4.60 6.31
CA ARG A 78 2.80 -3.76 7.31
C ARG A 78 4.26 -4.14 7.52
N HIS A 79 4.63 -5.40 7.30
CA HIS A 79 5.99 -5.92 7.48
C HIS A 79 6.81 -5.78 6.19
N ALA A 80 6.75 -4.59 5.61
CA ALA A 80 7.33 -4.26 4.30
C ALA A 80 7.61 -2.75 4.21
N VAL A 81 8.42 -2.37 3.23
CA VAL A 81 8.47 -1.00 2.71
C VAL A 81 7.58 -0.96 1.47
N THR A 82 6.57 -0.11 1.46
CA THR A 82 5.59 -0.11 0.36
C THR A 82 5.28 1.30 -0.10
N GLU A 83 5.25 1.50 -1.40
CA GLU A 83 4.82 2.73 -2.05
C GLU A 83 3.48 2.53 -2.77
N GLN A 84 2.51 3.38 -2.48
CA GLN A 84 1.15 3.28 -3.01
C GLN A 84 0.51 4.66 -3.14
N TRP A 85 -0.44 4.75 -4.07
CA TRP A 85 -1.32 5.88 -4.25
C TRP A 85 -2.48 5.88 -3.25
N PHE A 86 -2.69 7.06 -2.66
CA PHE A 86 -3.89 7.43 -1.92
C PHE A 86 -4.56 8.59 -2.66
N SER A 87 -5.89 8.65 -2.55
CA SER A 87 -6.69 9.75 -3.07
C SER A 87 -7.46 10.39 -1.92
N VAL A 88 -7.38 11.71 -1.80
CA VAL A 88 -8.09 12.49 -0.78
C VAL A 88 -9.09 13.41 -1.47
N HIS A 89 -10.38 13.25 -1.17
CA HIS A 89 -11.44 14.11 -1.71
C HIS A 89 -11.40 15.48 -1.03
N LEU A 90 -11.05 16.52 -1.79
CA LEU A 90 -10.87 17.91 -1.35
C LEU A 90 -11.53 18.86 -2.36
N PRO A 91 -12.86 18.85 -2.51
CA PRO A 91 -13.54 19.71 -3.48
C PRO A 91 -13.34 21.19 -3.13
N GLY A 92 -12.93 21.98 -4.12
CA GLY A 92 -12.77 23.43 -3.99
C GLY A 92 -11.54 23.89 -3.18
N ARG A 93 -10.54 23.04 -3.03
CA ARG A 93 -9.24 23.37 -2.41
C ARG A 93 -8.07 23.01 -3.30
#